data_AF-A0A843JJ54-F1
#
_entry.id   AF-A0A843JJ54-F1
#
_cell.length_a   1.000
_cell.length_b   1.000
_cell.length_c   1.000
_cell.angle_alpha   90.00
_cell.angle_beta   90.00
_cell.angle_gamma   90.00
#
_symmetry.space_group_name_H-M   'P 1'
#
loop_
_entity.id
_entity.type
_entity.pdbx_description
1 polymer ?
#
loop_
_entity_poly.entity_id
_entity_poly.type
_entity_poly.pdbx_seq_one_letter_code
_entity_poly.pdbx_strand_id
1 'polypeptide(L)'
;MVWISVDDVIHFHGLKPQHLNLAKDNSTKLEEIIGDWILQSQSLILTYCHIKGIQDVDVNDAMKNVCLRLTSNMVSLAIQKRDNPIIKVNDWTIQGLSSDIFTDDLKADLAPFVKDSSNEPNAIGVYAITGEDVWK
;
A
#
# COMPACT_ATOMS: atom_id res chain seq x y z
N MET A 1 -4.67 11.60 5.65
CA MET A 1 -5.30 11.84 4.34
C MET A 1 -5.59 10.49 3.69
N VAL A 2 -6.77 10.30 3.11
CA VAL A 2 -7.11 9.09 2.36
C VAL A 2 -7.00 9.41 0.87
N TRP A 3 -6.38 8.55 0.07
CA TRP A 3 -6.03 8.79 -1.33
C TRP A 3 -7.16 8.41 -2.30
N ILE A 4 -7.95 7.41 -1.93
CA ILE A 4 -9.09 6.88 -2.68
C ILE A 4 -10.27 6.66 -1.73
N SER A 5 -11.49 6.66 -2.24
CA SER A 5 -12.69 6.41 -1.43
C SER A 5 -13.06 4.94 -1.42
N VAL A 6 -13.89 4.55 -0.44
CA VAL A 6 -14.51 3.22 -0.40
C VAL A 6 -15.40 2.99 -1.62
N ASP A 7 -16.14 4.03 -2.05
CA ASP A 7 -17.00 3.98 -3.22
C ASP A 7 -16.20 3.68 -4.50
N ASP A 8 -14.99 4.22 -4.64
CA ASP A 8 -14.13 3.92 -5.79
C ASP A 8 -13.84 2.43 -5.89
N VAL A 9 -13.50 1.79 -4.75
CA VAL A 9 -13.20 0.36 -4.69
C VAL A 9 -14.46 -0.48 -4.95
N ILE A 10 -15.60 -0.09 -4.37
CA ILE A 10 -16.88 -0.77 -4.56
C ILE A 10 -17.29 -0.73 -6.03
N HIS A 11 -17.22 0.43 -6.68
CA HIS A 11 -17.56 0.59 -8.09
C HIS A 11 -16.58 -0.13 -9.01
N PHE A 12 -15.28 -0.03 -8.73
CA PHE A 12 -14.25 -0.66 -9.55
C PHE A 12 -14.36 -2.19 -9.55
N HIS A 13 -14.65 -2.79 -8.39
CA HIS A 13 -14.72 -4.25 -8.23
C HIS A 13 -16.15 -4.80 -8.38
N GLY A 14 -17.18 -3.97 -8.24
CA GLY A 14 -18.58 -4.41 -8.21
C GLY A 14 -18.95 -5.11 -6.89
N LEU A 15 -18.38 -4.65 -5.78
CA LEU A 15 -18.52 -5.32 -4.49
C LEU A 15 -19.92 -5.21 -3.91
N LYS A 16 -20.35 -6.32 -3.29
CA LYS A 16 -21.55 -6.38 -2.46
C LYS A 16 -21.20 -7.06 -1.14
N PRO A 17 -21.92 -6.79 -0.05
CA PRO A 17 -21.60 -7.35 1.27
C PRO A 17 -21.44 -8.88 1.28
N GLN A 18 -22.21 -9.59 0.44
CA GLN A 18 -22.18 -11.05 0.36
C GLN A 18 -20.86 -11.59 -0.23
N HIS A 19 -20.13 -10.79 -1.00
CA HIS A 19 -18.81 -11.17 -1.51
C HIS A 19 -17.79 -11.33 -0.37
N LEU A 20 -18.01 -10.69 0.78
CA LEU A 20 -17.16 -10.85 1.97
C LEU A 20 -17.88 -11.62 3.10
N ASN A 21 -18.89 -12.43 2.75
CA ASN A 21 -19.69 -13.23 3.71
C ASN A 21 -20.39 -12.38 4.78
N LEU A 22 -20.76 -11.14 4.43
CA LEU A 22 -21.55 -10.27 5.29
C LEU A 22 -23.05 -10.41 4.94
N ALA A 23 -23.90 -10.09 5.91
CA ALA A 23 -25.34 -9.99 5.69
C ALA A 23 -25.66 -8.96 4.60
N LYS A 24 -26.76 -9.16 3.85
CA LYS A 24 -27.05 -8.38 2.64
C LYS A 24 -27.22 -6.88 2.89
N ASP A 25 -27.71 -6.54 4.08
CA ASP A 25 -27.98 -5.20 4.59
C ASP A 25 -26.79 -4.58 5.32
N ASN A 26 -25.68 -5.30 5.47
CA ASN A 26 -24.53 -4.85 6.23
C ASN A 26 -23.52 -4.08 5.35
N SER A 27 -23.98 -3.02 4.70
CA SER A 27 -23.12 -2.12 3.89
C SER A 27 -22.07 -1.42 4.75
N THR A 28 -22.43 -1.01 5.97
CA THR A 28 -21.51 -0.35 6.90
C THR A 28 -20.30 -1.22 7.22
N LYS A 29 -20.49 -2.53 7.49
CA LYS A 29 -19.35 -3.41 7.77
C LYS A 29 -18.48 -3.64 6.54
N LEU A 30 -19.08 -3.69 5.35
CA LEU A 30 -18.33 -3.74 4.10
C LEU A 30 -17.46 -2.49 3.96
N GLU A 31 -18.03 -1.30 4.15
CA GLU A 31 -17.33 -0.03 4.04
C GLU A 31 -16.17 0.09 5.04
N GLU A 32 -16.36 -0.36 6.28
CA GLU A 32 -15.29 -0.43 7.30
C GLU A 32 -14.11 -1.30 6.83
N ILE A 33 -14.39 -2.52 6.36
CA ILE A 33 -13.33 -3.45 5.92
C ILE A 33 -12.56 -2.88 4.73
N ILE A 34 -13.27 -2.32 3.75
CA ILE A 34 -12.65 -1.70 2.58
C ILE A 34 -11.85 -0.47 3.00
N GLY A 35 -12.35 0.36 3.91
CA GLY A 35 -11.63 1.50 4.47
C GLY A 35 -10.30 1.09 5.11
N ASP A 36 -10.30 0.02 5.90
CA ASP A 36 -9.09 -0.52 6.51
C ASP A 36 -8.07 -1.00 5.46
N TRP A 37 -8.55 -1.66 4.40
CA TRP A 37 -7.67 -2.13 3.32
C TRP A 37 -7.11 -1.00 2.47
N ILE A 38 -7.85 0.09 2.29
CA ILE A 38 -7.34 1.32 1.65
C ILE A 38 -6.17 1.87 2.47
N LEU A 39 -6.33 2.01 3.79
CA LEU A 39 -5.27 2.50 4.68
C LEU A 39 -4.04 1.59 4.67
N GLN A 40 -4.24 0.27 4.67
CA GLN A 40 -3.15 -0.70 4.54
C GLN A 40 -2.43 -0.57 3.20
N SER A 41 -3.18 -0.42 2.10
CA SER A 41 -2.63 -0.25 0.75
C SER A 41 -1.78 1.03 0.66
N GLN A 42 -2.26 2.15 1.21
CA GLN A 42 -1.48 3.38 1.28
C GLN A 42 -0.17 3.19 2.06
N SER A 43 -0.24 2.50 3.21
CA SER A 43 0.94 2.23 4.05
C SER A 43 1.99 1.39 3.30
N LEU A 44 1.55 0.38 2.54
CA LEU A 44 2.42 -0.43 1.70
C LEU A 44 3.10 0.40 0.61
N ILE A 45 2.36 1.29 -0.06
CA ILE A 45 2.92 2.17 -1.10
C ILE A 45 3.93 3.14 -0.51
N LEU A 46 3.61 3.79 0.62
CA LEU A 46 4.53 4.70 1.32
C LEU A 46 5.82 4.00 1.73
N THR A 47 5.70 2.77 2.24
CA THR A 47 6.85 1.94 2.64
C THR A 47 7.72 1.60 1.42
N TYR A 48 7.09 1.18 0.32
CA TYR A 48 7.78 0.85 -0.93
C TYR A 48 8.53 2.05 -1.51
N CYS A 49 7.92 3.24 -1.46
CA CYS A 49 8.53 4.47 -1.99
C CYS A 49 9.50 5.15 -1.01
N HIS A 50 9.73 4.58 0.17
CA HIS A 50 10.58 5.13 1.24
C HIS A 50 10.14 6.51 1.76
N ILE A 51 8.83 6.70 1.92
CA ILE A 51 8.23 7.97 2.33
C ILE A 51 7.84 7.88 3.81
N LYS A 52 8.49 8.70 4.65
CA LYS A 52 8.37 8.62 6.13
C LYS A 52 7.07 9.19 6.70
N GLY A 53 6.38 10.05 5.95
CA GLY A 53 5.14 10.68 6.40
C GLY A 53 4.21 10.99 5.23
N ILE A 54 2.89 10.84 5.46
CA ILE A 54 1.87 11.08 4.43
C ILE A 54 1.80 12.55 3.97
N GLN A 55 2.25 13.47 4.83
CA GLN A 55 2.38 14.90 4.53
C GLN A 55 3.56 15.23 3.60
N ASP A 56 4.53 14.33 3.44
CA ASP A 56 5.72 14.54 2.60
C ASP A 56 5.53 14.00 1.17
N VAL A 57 4.27 13.74 0.81
CA VAL A 57 3.87 13.07 -0.42
C VAL A 57 2.93 13.94 -1.23
N ASP A 58 3.32 14.22 -2.46
CA ASP A 58 2.42 14.77 -3.47
C ASP A 58 1.71 13.59 -4.16
N VAL A 59 0.51 13.26 -3.68
CA VAL A 59 -0.26 12.12 -4.17
C VAL A 59 -0.84 12.45 -5.55
N ASN A 60 -0.19 11.98 -6.60
CA ASN A 60 -0.70 12.07 -7.96
C ASN A 60 -1.67 10.93 -8.31
N ASP A 61 -2.31 11.04 -9.48
CA ASP A 61 -3.31 10.07 -9.91
C ASP A 61 -2.74 8.67 -10.20
N ALA A 62 -1.44 8.56 -10.51
CA ALA A 62 -0.78 7.27 -10.66
C ALA A 62 -0.71 6.52 -9.31
N MET A 63 -0.32 7.20 -8.22
CA MET A 63 -0.32 6.62 -6.88
C MET A 63 -1.73 6.25 -6.40
N LYS A 64 -2.75 7.05 -6.74
CA LYS A 64 -4.16 6.72 -6.45
C LYS A 64 -4.60 5.46 -7.21
N ASN A 65 -4.26 5.36 -8.50
CA ASN A 65 -4.59 4.19 -9.32
C ASN A 65 -3.94 2.92 -8.78
N VAL A 66 -2.66 2.99 -8.38
CA VAL A 66 -1.97 1.86 -7.76
C VAL A 66 -2.61 1.49 -6.43
N CYS A 67 -2.98 2.47 -5.61
CA CYS A 67 -3.71 2.21 -4.36
C CYS A 67 -5.04 1.47 -4.61
N LEU A 68 -5.81 1.90 -5.62
CA LEU A 68 -7.09 1.28 -5.99
C LEU A 68 -6.90 -0.18 -6.44
N ARG A 69 -5.92 -0.43 -7.31
CA ARG A 69 -5.60 -1.78 -7.81
C ARG A 69 -5.08 -2.68 -6.70
N LEU A 70 -4.19 -2.18 -5.85
CA LEU A 70 -3.66 -2.91 -4.70
C LEU A 70 -4.78 -3.31 -3.72
N THR A 71 -5.66 -2.37 -3.37
CA THR A 71 -6.83 -2.68 -2.53
C THR A 71 -7.74 -3.71 -3.20
N SER A 72 -7.96 -3.60 -4.51
CA SER A 72 -8.77 -4.56 -5.28
C SER A 72 -8.15 -5.96 -5.34
N ASN A 73 -6.81 -6.05 -5.36
CA ASN A 73 -6.10 -7.33 -5.26
C ASN A 73 -6.30 -7.96 -3.87
N MET A 74 -6.26 -7.17 -2.80
CA MET A 74 -6.56 -7.66 -1.44
C MET A 74 -7.98 -8.23 -1.34
N VAL A 75 -8.98 -7.51 -1.89
CA VAL A 75 -10.37 -7.96 -1.97
C VAL A 75 -10.45 -9.30 -2.72
N SER A 76 -9.83 -9.37 -3.89
CA SER A 76 -9.86 -10.56 -4.75
C SER A 76 -9.23 -11.76 -4.05
N LEU A 77 -8.10 -11.57 -3.36
CA LEU A 77 -7.47 -12.61 -2.56
C LEU A 77 -8.37 -13.09 -1.41
N ALA A 78 -9.06 -12.18 -0.73
CA ALA A 78 -9.99 -12.53 0.36
C ALA A 78 -11.16 -13.38 -0.16
N ILE A 79 -11.76 -13.00 -1.29
CA ILE A 79 -12.83 -13.76 -1.95
C ILE A 79 -12.31 -15.14 -2.38
N GLN A 80 -11.14 -15.22 -3.02
CA GLN A 80 -10.56 -16.48 -3.46
C GLN A 80 -10.25 -17.43 -2.31
N LYS A 81 -9.69 -16.92 -1.20
CA LYS A 81 -9.43 -17.73 0.01
C LYS A 81 -10.69 -18.23 0.68
N ARG A 82 -11.79 -17.48 0.56
CA ARG A 82 -13.12 -17.92 1.03
C ARG A 82 -13.66 -19.04 0.15
N ASP A 83 -13.58 -18.91 -1.16
CA ASP A 83 -14.16 -19.87 -2.11
C ASP A 83 -13.32 -21.15 -2.21
N ASN A 84 -12.02 -21.04 -1.96
CA ASN A 84 -11.08 -22.14 -1.85
C ASN A 84 -10.50 -22.21 -0.42
N PRO A 85 -11.31 -22.54 0.60
CA PRO A 85 -10.75 -22.87 1.89
C PRO A 85 -9.88 -24.09 1.65
N ILE A 86 -8.60 -24.03 2.03
CA ILE A 86 -7.63 -25.11 1.80
C ILE A 86 -8.12 -26.36 2.54
N ILE A 87 -8.99 -27.16 1.92
CA ILE A 87 -9.30 -28.53 2.30
C ILE A 87 -8.25 -29.37 1.59
N LYS A 88 -7.04 -29.40 2.16
CA LYS A 88 -6.04 -30.42 1.83
C LYS A 88 -6.52 -31.75 2.40
N VAL A 89 -7.31 -32.49 1.62
CA VAL A 89 -7.30 -33.96 1.69
C VAL A 89 -6.57 -34.42 0.44
N ASN A 90 -5.32 -34.83 0.62
CA ASN A 90 -4.51 -35.57 -0.36
C ASN A 90 -4.22 -34.92 -1.71
N ASP A 91 -3.38 -33.88 -1.76
CA ASP A 91 -2.46 -33.74 -2.90
C ASP A 91 -1.32 -32.77 -2.58
N TRP A 92 -0.08 -33.24 -2.74
CA TRP A 92 1.15 -32.46 -2.55
C TRP A 92 1.47 -31.52 -3.74
N THR A 93 0.50 -31.25 -4.60
CA THR A 93 0.59 -30.34 -5.76
C THR A 93 -0.25 -29.08 -5.58
N ILE A 94 -0.42 -28.59 -4.35
CA ILE A 94 -0.92 -27.23 -4.15
C ILE A 94 0.20 -26.26 -4.52
N GLN A 95 0.29 -25.91 -5.82
CA GLN A 95 0.81 -24.61 -6.23
C GLN A 95 -0.01 -23.58 -5.45
N GLY A 96 0.58 -23.09 -4.34
CA GLY A 96 -0.09 -22.15 -3.45
C GLY A 96 -0.61 -20.99 -4.27
N LEU A 97 -1.91 -20.71 -4.16
CA LEU A 97 -2.51 -19.48 -4.67
C LEU A 97 -1.54 -18.34 -4.40
N SER A 98 -1.03 -17.70 -5.45
CA SER A 98 -0.07 -16.62 -5.31
C SER A 98 -0.70 -15.57 -4.40
N SER A 99 -0.13 -15.38 -3.22
CA SER A 99 -0.61 -14.41 -2.24
C SER A 99 -0.12 -12.99 -2.55
N ASP A 100 0.41 -12.78 -3.76
CA ASP A 100 1.00 -11.51 -4.14
C ASP A 100 -0.09 -10.50 -4.50
N ILE A 101 -0.47 -9.71 -3.50
CA ILE A 101 -1.38 -8.58 -3.67
C ILE A 101 -0.68 -7.37 -4.29
N PHE A 102 0.64 -7.25 -4.11
CA PHE A 102 1.46 -6.13 -4.53
C PHE A 102 2.40 -6.55 -5.66
N THR A 103 1.76 -6.79 -6.80
CA THR A 103 2.35 -7.33 -8.00
C THR A 103 3.42 -6.41 -8.61
N ASP A 104 4.31 -7.00 -9.42
CA ASP A 104 5.46 -6.27 -9.97
C ASP A 104 5.09 -5.17 -10.96
N ASP A 105 3.93 -5.26 -11.62
CA ASP A 105 3.35 -4.18 -12.44
C ASP A 105 3.00 -2.96 -11.59
N LEU A 106 2.39 -3.15 -10.41
CA LEU A 106 2.09 -2.05 -9.47
C LEU A 106 3.36 -1.41 -8.94
N LYS A 107 4.40 -2.21 -8.68
CA LYS A 107 5.72 -1.71 -8.27
C LYS A 107 6.39 -0.94 -9.40
N ALA A 108 6.30 -1.41 -10.64
CA ALA A 108 6.83 -0.72 -11.81
C ALA A 108 6.16 0.65 -12.02
N ASP A 109 4.84 0.73 -11.83
CA ASP A 109 4.09 2.00 -11.89
C ASP A 109 4.55 2.97 -10.78
N LEU A 110 5.03 2.45 -9.64
CA LEU A 110 5.54 3.24 -8.53
C LEU A 110 7.03 3.59 -8.62
N ALA A 111 7.79 2.93 -9.48
CA ALA A 111 9.23 3.10 -9.60
C ALA A 111 9.69 4.58 -9.71
N PRO A 112 9.00 5.47 -10.44
CA PRO A 112 9.37 6.88 -10.51
C PRO A 112 9.25 7.66 -9.19
N PHE A 113 8.51 7.14 -8.21
CA PHE A 113 8.23 7.80 -6.93
C PHE A 113 9.08 7.27 -5.78
N VAL A 114 9.89 6.24 -6.02
CA VAL A 114 10.79 5.68 -5.00
C VAL A 114 11.89 6.69 -4.72
N LYS A 115 11.95 7.19 -3.48
CA LYS A 115 13.01 8.12 -3.05
C LYS A 115 14.30 7.32 -2.83
N ASP A 116 15.33 7.63 -3.61
CA ASP A 116 16.67 7.09 -3.39
C ASP A 116 17.24 7.65 -2.08
N SER A 117 17.51 6.77 -1.12
CA SER A 117 18.09 7.16 0.18
C SER A 117 19.61 7.40 0.13
N SER A 118 20.21 7.38 -1.06
CA SER A 118 21.65 7.33 -1.30
C SER A 118 22.31 8.69 -1.62
N ASN A 119 21.55 9.79 -1.70
CA ASN A 119 22.05 11.08 -2.18
C ASN A 119 21.78 12.29 -1.27
N GLU A 120 21.59 12.10 0.03
CA GLU A 120 21.87 13.22 0.95
C GLU A 120 23.37 13.21 1.23
N PRO A 121 24.19 14.10 0.61
CA PRO A 121 25.52 14.33 1.11
C PRO A 121 25.34 14.79 2.55
N ASN A 122 25.71 13.95 3.52
CA ASN A 122 25.95 14.38 4.87
C ASN A 122 26.95 15.54 4.77
N ALA A 123 26.44 16.77 4.81
CA ALA A 123 27.27 17.95 4.86
C ALA A 123 27.96 17.92 6.23
N ILE A 124 29.11 17.25 6.29
CA ILE A 124 30.00 17.31 7.44
C ILE A 124 30.47 18.76 7.48
N GLY A 125 29.83 19.57 8.33
CA GLY A 125 30.26 20.92 8.61
C GLY A 125 31.63 20.87 9.29
N VAL A 126 32.70 20.96 8.49
CA VAL A 126 34.06 21.10 8.98
C VAL A 126 34.25 22.56 9.38
N TYR A 127 34.16 22.85 10.67
CA TYR A 127 34.54 24.15 11.21
C TYR A 127 36.03 24.13 11.56
N ALA A 128 36.84 24.87 10.80
CA ALA A 128 38.22 25.14 11.18
C ALA A 128 38.21 26.30 12.19
N ILE A 129 38.65 26.03 13.42
CA ILE A 129 38.94 27.07 14.42
C ILE A 129 40.37 27.54 14.17
N THR A 130 40.53 28.66 13.46
CA THR A 130 41.81 29.39 13.42
C THR A 130 41.86 30.30 14.63
N GLY A 131 42.74 29.99 15.59
CA GLY A 131 42.91 30.79 16.81
C GLY A 131 43.60 32.12 16.53
N GLU A 132 42.85 33.11 16.06
CA GLU A 132 43.25 34.52 16.06
C GLU A 132 42.30 35.28 16.98
N ASP A 133 42.70 35.37 18.24
CA ASP A 133 42.43 36.43 19.23
C ASP A 133 42.49 35.85 20.64
N VAL A 134 43.66 35.34 20.98
CA VAL A 134 44.15 35.44 22.36
C VAL A 134 45.05 36.67 22.36
N TRP A 135 44.87 37.56 23.33
CA TRP A 135 45.64 38.79 23.62
C TRP A 135 45.09 40.11 23.05
N LYS A 136 44.11 40.70 23.76
CA LYS A 136 44.18 42.09 24.24
C LYS A 136 43.54 42.23 25.62
#